data_AF-A0A7C6TSI9-F1
#
_entry.id   AF-A0A7C6TSI9-F1
#
_cell.length_a   1.000
_cell.length_b   1.000
_cell.length_c   1.000
_cell.angle_alpha   90.00
_cell.angle_beta   90.00
_cell.angle_gamma   90.00
#
_symmetry.space_group_name_H-M   'P 1'
#
loop_
_entity.id
_entity.type
_entity.pdbx_description
1 polymer ?
#
loop_
_entity_poly.entity_id
_entity_poly.type
_entity_poly.pdbx_seq_one_letter_code
_entity_poly.pdbx_strand_id
1 'polypeptide(L)'
;MIIAPSHTQELLALLRIYYPGWAGFDDPRFVEDEVTYKHETVRKAQELLNQDEFERLINAREYDEILSRLETVGKGNNLLWLQVPRSGDLGILYQPDLNKGEFAGVIYDLLYGQGTTPDRLDRYAAYCSEQALPNKWTFPTYLLFMLYPDREMFVKPTAAQWLFQFVDQKDRWAPRPNGATYAS
;
A
#
# COMPACT_ATOMS: atom_id res chain seq x y z
N MET A 1 19.40 -6.29 0.59
CA MET A 1 19.17 -7.29 1.65
C MET A 1 19.82 -8.62 1.26
N ILE A 2 20.66 -9.21 2.11
CA ILE A 2 21.19 -10.57 1.91
C ILE A 2 20.49 -11.46 2.93
N ILE A 3 19.62 -12.35 2.48
CA ILE A 3 18.96 -13.33 3.35
C ILE A 3 19.94 -14.49 3.55
N ALA A 4 20.19 -14.87 4.81
CA ALA A 4 21.06 -16.00 5.11
C ALA A 4 20.56 -17.28 4.40
N PRO A 5 21.44 -18.19 3.95
CA PRO A 5 21.03 -19.43 3.31
C PRO A 5 20.07 -20.27 4.17
N SER A 6 20.23 -20.25 5.50
CA SER A 6 19.33 -20.90 6.46
C SER A 6 17.90 -20.35 6.37
N HIS A 7 17.74 -19.03 6.44
CA HIS A 7 16.45 -18.34 6.32
C HIS A 7 15.80 -18.60 4.96
N THR A 8 16.60 -18.68 3.90
CA THR A 8 16.10 -19.02 2.55
C THR A 8 15.51 -20.42 2.50
N GLN A 9 16.19 -21.41 3.11
CA GLN A 9 15.69 -22.78 3.16
C GLN A 9 14.38 -22.90 3.94
N GLU A 10 14.25 -22.15 5.04
CA GLU A 10 13.03 -22.12 5.85
C GLU A 10 11.84 -21.52 5.09
N LEU A 11 12.05 -20.40 4.39
CA LEU A 11 11.02 -19.81 3.52
C LEU A 11 10.56 -20.79 2.42
N LEU A 12 11.51 -21.48 1.78
CA LEU A 12 11.19 -22.49 0.77
C LEU A 12 10.43 -23.69 1.37
N ALA A 13 10.74 -24.08 2.60
CA ALA A 13 10.03 -25.14 3.29
C ALA A 13 8.58 -24.75 3.58
N LEU A 14 8.34 -23.54 4.09
CA LEU A 14 6.99 -22.99 4.31
C LEU A 14 6.20 -22.92 3.01
N LEU A 15 6.81 -22.43 1.94
CA LEU A 15 6.17 -22.33 0.63
C LEU A 15 5.75 -23.70 0.08
N ARG A 16 6.59 -24.73 0.25
CA ARG A 16 6.29 -26.10 -0.20
C ARG A 16 5.18 -26.79 0.60
N ILE A 17 4.93 -26.35 1.84
CA ILE A 17 3.78 -26.83 2.62
C ILE A 17 2.48 -26.32 2.01
N TYR A 18 2.44 -25.04 1.64
CA TYR A 18 1.26 -24.39 1.07
C TYR A 18 1.05 -24.71 -0.42
N TYR A 19 2.13 -24.77 -1.20
CA TYR A 19 2.14 -25.11 -2.61
C TYR A 19 3.03 -26.34 -2.86
N PRO A 20 2.56 -27.57 -2.56
CA PRO A 20 3.31 -28.78 -2.86
C PRO A 20 3.64 -28.86 -4.35
N GLY A 21 4.92 -29.09 -4.67
CA GLY A 21 5.42 -29.12 -6.05
C GLY A 21 5.42 -27.77 -6.76
N TRP A 22 5.50 -26.66 -6.00
CA TRP A 22 5.50 -25.29 -6.54
C TRP A 22 6.42 -25.13 -7.76
N ALA A 23 5.81 -24.77 -8.90
CA ALA A 23 6.49 -24.62 -10.17
C ALA A 23 7.11 -23.22 -10.38
N GLY A 24 6.98 -22.33 -9.38
CA GLY A 24 7.39 -20.93 -9.45
C GLY A 24 6.18 -19.99 -9.41
N PHE A 25 6.42 -18.69 -9.63
CA PHE A 25 5.37 -17.67 -9.56
C PHE A 25 4.30 -17.79 -10.65
N ASP A 26 4.56 -18.57 -11.70
CA ASP A 26 3.60 -18.91 -12.75
C ASP A 26 2.77 -20.17 -12.43
N ASP A 27 2.93 -20.78 -11.25
CA ASP A 27 2.12 -21.91 -10.81
C ASP A 27 0.63 -21.50 -10.82
N PRO A 28 -0.26 -22.19 -11.57
CA PRO A 28 -1.64 -21.77 -11.74
C PRO A 28 -2.39 -21.59 -10.42
N ARG A 29 -2.06 -22.39 -9.39
CA ARG A 29 -2.65 -22.28 -8.06
C ARG A 29 -2.25 -20.98 -7.39
N PHE A 30 -0.96 -20.65 -7.44
CA PHE A 30 -0.45 -19.38 -6.91
C PHE A 30 -1.06 -18.18 -7.66
N VAL A 31 -1.17 -18.27 -8.98
CA VAL A 31 -1.77 -17.20 -9.80
C VAL A 31 -3.26 -17.02 -9.48
N GLU A 32 -4.02 -18.11 -9.33
CA GLU A 32 -5.42 -18.06 -8.94
C GLU A 32 -5.59 -17.47 -7.52
N ASP A 33 -4.82 -17.99 -6.56
CA ASP A 33 -4.95 -17.67 -5.14
C ASP A 33 -4.42 -16.27 -4.78
N GLU A 34 -3.40 -15.76 -5.48
CA GLU A 34 -2.69 -14.54 -5.08
C GLU A 34 -2.64 -13.44 -6.15
N VAL A 35 -2.88 -13.73 -7.43
CA VAL A 35 -2.59 -12.78 -8.52
C VAL A 35 -3.86 -12.30 -9.23
N THR A 36 -4.75 -13.22 -9.60
CA THR A 36 -5.90 -12.94 -10.48
C THR A 36 -6.82 -11.84 -9.95
N TYR A 37 -7.25 -11.90 -8.68
CA TYR A 37 -8.17 -10.90 -8.12
C TYR A 37 -7.53 -9.52 -7.92
N LYS A 38 -6.19 -9.44 -7.86
CA LYS A 38 -5.46 -8.16 -7.73
C LYS A 38 -5.41 -7.43 -9.07
N HIS A 39 -5.38 -8.14 -10.20
CA HIS A 39 -5.32 -7.53 -11.54
C HIS A 39 -6.53 -6.65 -11.86
N GLU A 40 -7.74 -7.07 -11.48
CA GLU A 40 -8.94 -6.26 -11.71
C GLU A 40 -8.90 -4.95 -10.89
N THR A 41 -8.46 -5.02 -9.63
CA THR A 41 -8.32 -3.82 -8.80
C THR A 41 -7.21 -2.91 -9.32
N VAL A 42 -6.08 -3.46 -9.78
CA VAL A 42 -4.99 -2.70 -10.41
C VAL A 42 -5.49 -1.95 -11.63
N ARG A 43 -6.17 -2.64 -12.55
CA ARG A 43 -6.74 -2.02 -13.76
C ARG A 43 -7.69 -0.88 -13.38
N LYS A 44 -8.59 -1.12 -12.43
CA LYS A 44 -9.54 -0.12 -11.95
C LYS A 44 -8.84 1.06 -11.27
N ALA A 45 -7.77 0.82 -10.50
CA ALA A 45 -6.99 1.88 -9.88
C ALA A 45 -6.27 2.74 -10.92
N GLN A 46 -5.67 2.12 -11.93
CA GLN A 46 -5.05 2.82 -13.05
C GLN A 46 -6.09 3.61 -13.86
N GLU A 47 -7.29 3.08 -14.05
CA GLU A 47 -8.38 3.82 -14.73
C GLU A 47 -8.88 5.01 -13.89
N LEU A 48 -9.15 4.83 -12.60
CA LEU A 48 -9.78 5.85 -11.76
C LEU A 48 -8.82 6.89 -11.19
N LEU A 49 -7.58 6.50 -10.94
CA LEU A 49 -6.59 7.30 -10.22
C LEU A 49 -5.36 7.63 -11.07
N ASN A 50 -5.34 7.39 -12.39
CA ASN A 50 -4.21 7.82 -13.24
C ASN A 50 -3.93 9.32 -13.10
N GLN A 51 -2.70 9.71 -13.42
CA GLN A 51 -2.18 11.05 -13.21
C GLN A 51 -3.06 12.14 -13.85
N ASP A 52 -3.40 11.99 -15.12
CA ASP A 52 -4.17 12.99 -15.89
C ASP A 52 -5.57 13.20 -15.28
N GLU A 53 -6.24 12.10 -14.93
CA GLU A 53 -7.58 12.15 -14.37
C GLU A 53 -7.58 12.68 -12.93
N PHE A 54 -6.57 12.31 -12.12
CA PHE A 54 -6.40 12.86 -10.78
C PHE A 54 -6.13 14.36 -10.85
N GLU A 55 -5.25 14.81 -11.75
CA GLU A 55 -4.96 16.22 -11.98
C GLU A 55 -6.19 16.99 -12.47
N ARG A 56 -6.98 16.41 -13.39
CA ARG A 56 -8.26 16.98 -13.82
C ARG A 56 -9.20 17.22 -12.64
N LEU A 57 -9.37 16.22 -11.76
CA LEU A 57 -10.23 16.33 -10.57
C LEU A 57 -9.73 17.40 -9.59
N ILE A 58 -8.42 17.49 -9.37
CA ILE A 58 -7.81 18.53 -8.51
C ILE A 58 -8.10 19.92 -9.09
N ASN A 59 -7.87 20.11 -10.40
CA ASN A 59 -8.10 21.40 -11.07
C ASN A 59 -9.58 21.81 -11.06
N ALA A 60 -10.49 20.83 -11.19
CA ALA A 60 -11.93 21.03 -11.06
C ALA A 60 -12.41 21.18 -9.61
N ARG A 61 -11.54 20.96 -8.62
CA ARG A 61 -11.85 20.94 -7.18
C ARG A 61 -12.90 19.88 -6.80
N GLU A 62 -12.96 18.79 -7.56
CA GLU A 62 -13.87 17.66 -7.35
C GLU A 62 -13.33 16.72 -6.25
N TYR A 63 -13.05 17.26 -5.06
CA TYR A 63 -12.38 16.50 -4.00
C TYR A 63 -13.21 15.34 -3.44
N ASP A 64 -14.54 15.49 -3.41
CA ASP A 64 -15.44 14.41 -2.99
C ASP A 64 -15.36 13.21 -3.94
N GLU A 65 -15.22 13.47 -5.23
CA GLU A 65 -15.03 12.42 -6.24
C GLU A 65 -13.68 11.72 -6.06
N ILE A 66 -12.61 12.47 -5.76
CA ILE A 66 -11.29 11.88 -5.44
C ILE A 66 -11.40 10.93 -4.25
N LEU A 67 -12.01 11.36 -3.14
CA LEU A 67 -12.21 10.52 -1.97
C LEU A 67 -13.05 9.27 -2.29
N SER A 68 -14.11 9.43 -3.08
CA SER A 68 -14.96 8.33 -3.54
C SER A 68 -14.19 7.30 -4.38
N ARG A 69 -13.30 7.77 -5.25
CA ARG A 69 -12.44 6.88 -6.07
C ARG A 69 -11.38 6.17 -5.24
N LEU A 70 -10.74 6.86 -4.30
CA LEU A 70 -9.81 6.25 -3.35
C LEU A 70 -10.51 5.15 -2.53
N GLU A 71 -11.73 5.42 -2.05
CA GLU A 71 -12.56 4.44 -1.35
C GLU A 71 -12.95 3.27 -2.26
N THR A 72 -13.35 3.55 -3.50
CA THR A 72 -13.71 2.54 -4.49
C THR A 72 -12.55 1.60 -4.81
N VAL A 73 -11.34 2.13 -4.96
CA VAL A 73 -10.12 1.34 -5.16
C VAL A 73 -9.79 0.55 -3.89
N GLY A 74 -9.84 1.19 -2.72
CA GLY A 74 -9.62 0.55 -1.42
C GLY A 74 -10.56 -0.61 -1.10
N LYS A 75 -11.80 -0.56 -1.59
CA LYS A 75 -12.81 -1.62 -1.45
C LYS A 75 -12.76 -2.66 -2.57
N GLY A 76 -11.83 -2.54 -3.52
CA GLY A 76 -11.77 -3.38 -4.71
C GLY A 76 -11.30 -4.82 -4.46
N ASN A 77 -10.70 -5.11 -3.32
CA ASN A 77 -10.29 -6.46 -2.92
C ASN A 77 -10.24 -6.60 -1.37
N ASN A 78 -9.83 -7.78 -0.91
CA ASN A 78 -9.79 -8.16 0.52
C ASN A 78 -8.45 -7.84 1.21
N LEU A 79 -7.55 -7.07 0.58
CA LEU A 79 -6.24 -6.78 1.17
C LEU A 79 -6.31 -5.78 2.33
N LEU A 80 -7.32 -4.92 2.32
CA LEU A 80 -7.56 -3.93 3.37
C LEU A 80 -8.55 -4.46 4.41
N TRP A 81 -8.31 -4.15 5.68
CA TRP A 81 -9.25 -4.41 6.76
C TRP A 81 -10.27 -3.27 6.86
N LEU A 82 -11.52 -3.57 6.50
CA LEU A 82 -12.60 -2.58 6.31
C LEU A 82 -13.70 -2.63 7.39
N GLN A 83 -13.63 -3.56 8.36
CA GLN A 83 -14.74 -3.86 9.27
C GLN A 83 -15.18 -2.69 10.18
N VAL A 84 -14.37 -1.63 10.28
CA VAL A 84 -14.76 -0.41 10.99
C VAL A 84 -14.49 0.80 10.10
N PRO A 85 -15.50 1.61 9.72
CA PRO A 85 -15.30 2.67 8.75
C PRO A 85 -14.22 3.67 9.19
N ARG A 86 -14.16 4.05 10.48
CA ARG A 86 -13.19 5.06 10.97
C ARG A 86 -11.86 4.51 11.49
N SER A 87 -11.80 3.24 11.88
CA SER A 87 -10.57 2.64 12.42
C SER A 87 -9.98 1.58 11.50
N GLY A 88 -10.61 1.29 10.36
CA GLY A 88 -10.13 0.44 9.27
C GLY A 88 -8.94 1.03 8.53
N ASP A 89 -8.47 0.33 7.50
CA ASP A 89 -7.37 0.82 6.68
C ASP A 89 -7.75 2.04 5.83
N LEU A 90 -9.05 2.22 5.54
CA LEU A 90 -9.59 3.43 4.91
C LEU A 90 -10.00 4.53 5.90
N GLY A 91 -9.70 4.36 7.20
CA GLY A 91 -10.17 5.24 8.27
C GLY A 91 -9.82 6.73 8.08
N ILE A 92 -8.70 7.02 7.41
CA ILE A 92 -8.28 8.39 7.10
C ILE A 92 -9.29 9.14 6.21
N LEU A 93 -10.02 8.45 5.33
CA LEU A 93 -11.01 9.06 4.42
C LEU A 93 -12.26 9.58 5.14
N TYR A 94 -12.53 9.09 6.35
CA TYR A 94 -13.76 9.37 7.11
C TYR A 94 -13.52 10.27 8.33
N GLN A 95 -12.37 10.95 8.40
CA GLN A 95 -12.09 11.92 9.46
C GLN A 95 -12.99 13.15 9.26
N PRO A 96 -13.73 13.59 10.30
CA PRO A 96 -14.74 14.64 10.16
C PRO A 96 -14.13 15.98 9.73
N ASP A 97 -12.92 16.27 10.19
CA ASP A 97 -12.22 17.54 9.95
C ASP A 97 -11.19 17.43 8.82
N LEU A 98 -11.30 16.41 7.95
CA LEU A 98 -10.37 16.23 6.84
C LEU A 98 -10.48 17.38 5.84
N ASN A 99 -9.41 18.16 5.71
CA ASN A 99 -9.27 19.12 4.62
C ASN A 99 -9.06 18.39 3.30
N LYS A 100 -10.16 18.17 2.57
CA LYS A 100 -10.16 17.34 1.35
C LYS A 100 -9.24 17.87 0.25
N GLY A 101 -9.07 19.19 0.14
CA GLY A 101 -8.20 19.80 -0.87
C GLY A 101 -6.72 19.54 -0.60
N GLU A 102 -6.28 19.81 0.63
CA GLU A 102 -4.91 19.49 1.05
C GLU A 102 -4.64 17.99 1.00
N PHE A 103 -5.59 17.18 1.48
CA PHE A 103 -5.48 15.73 1.43
C PHE A 103 -5.33 15.22 0.00
N ALA A 104 -6.17 15.69 -0.94
CA ALA A 104 -6.05 15.33 -2.35
C ALA A 104 -4.67 15.70 -2.93
N GLY A 105 -4.14 16.88 -2.59
CA GLY A 105 -2.80 17.30 -3.01
C GLY A 105 -1.69 16.40 -2.47
N VAL A 106 -1.77 16.00 -1.20
CA VAL A 106 -0.78 15.10 -0.57
C VAL A 106 -0.88 13.69 -1.13
N ILE A 107 -2.08 13.20 -1.46
CA ILE A 107 -2.23 11.91 -2.16
C ILE A 107 -1.68 12.00 -3.58
N TYR A 108 -1.91 13.10 -4.29
CA TYR A 108 -1.30 13.30 -5.61
C TYR A 108 0.23 13.31 -5.52
N ASP A 109 0.82 14.02 -4.56
CA ASP A 109 2.27 14.01 -4.33
C ASP A 109 2.78 12.62 -3.97
N LEU A 110 2.05 11.85 -3.16
CA LEU A 110 2.39 10.46 -2.86
C LEU A 110 2.51 9.59 -4.12
N LEU A 111 1.54 9.72 -5.04
CA LEU A 111 1.42 8.84 -6.21
C LEU A 111 2.23 9.31 -7.42
N TYR A 112 2.38 10.63 -7.59
CA TYR A 112 2.91 11.28 -8.81
C TYR A 112 3.92 12.40 -8.53
N GLY A 113 4.17 12.74 -7.27
CA GLY A 113 5.09 13.80 -6.88
C GLY A 113 6.54 13.53 -7.31
N GLN A 114 7.38 14.54 -7.16
CA GLN A 114 8.80 14.44 -7.49
C GLN A 114 9.58 13.65 -6.42
N GLY A 115 10.70 13.07 -6.83
CA GLY A 115 11.58 12.28 -5.95
C GLY A 115 11.23 10.79 -5.91
N THR A 116 11.86 10.06 -4.99
CA THR A 116 11.65 8.62 -4.84
C THR A 116 10.36 8.32 -4.07
N THR A 117 9.83 7.09 -4.16
CA THR A 117 8.68 6.68 -3.34
C THR A 117 8.91 6.87 -1.83
N PRO A 118 10.09 6.52 -1.27
CA PRO A 118 10.44 6.88 0.10
C PRO A 118 10.26 8.36 0.44
N ASP A 119 10.77 9.27 -0.41
CA ASP A 119 10.66 10.72 -0.18
C ASP A 119 9.20 11.19 -0.16
N ARG A 120 8.39 10.65 -1.08
CA ARG A 120 6.96 10.94 -1.19
C ARG A 120 6.18 10.39 0.01
N LEU A 121 6.54 9.19 0.47
CA LEU A 121 5.95 8.57 1.65
C LEU A 121 6.27 9.35 2.94
N ASP A 122 7.47 9.89 3.07
CA ASP A 122 7.83 10.75 4.21
C ASP A 122 7.03 12.05 4.22
N ARG A 123 6.79 12.68 3.07
CA ARG A 123 5.94 13.88 2.98
C ARG A 123 4.48 13.56 3.34
N TYR A 124 3.95 12.43 2.86
CA TYR A 124 2.63 11.94 3.27
C TYR A 124 2.56 11.70 4.79
N ALA A 125 3.58 11.07 5.37
CA ALA A 125 3.62 10.77 6.79
C ALA A 125 3.72 12.03 7.65
N ALA A 126 4.49 13.04 7.22
CA ALA A 126 4.60 14.34 7.85
C ALA A 126 3.24 15.06 7.86
N TYR A 127 2.56 15.12 6.71
CA TYR A 127 1.20 15.69 6.64
C TYR A 127 0.23 15.02 7.60
N CYS A 128 0.20 13.67 7.65
CA CYS A 128 -0.68 12.96 8.57
C CYS A 128 -0.36 13.29 10.03
N SER A 129 0.91 13.47 10.38
CA SER A 129 1.32 13.85 11.74
C SER A 129 0.88 15.27 12.08
N GLU A 130 1.10 16.23 11.18
CA GLU A 130 0.74 17.65 11.36
C GLU A 130 -0.77 17.85 11.53
N GLN A 131 -1.57 17.10 10.76
CA GLN A 131 -3.03 17.16 10.79
C GLN A 131 -3.66 16.19 11.80
N ALA A 132 -2.86 15.50 12.63
CA ALA A 132 -3.30 14.49 13.59
C ALA A 132 -4.20 13.38 12.97
N LEU A 133 -3.93 13.01 11.72
CA LEU A 133 -4.68 12.00 10.98
C LEU A 133 -4.16 10.57 11.25
N PRO A 134 -5.01 9.54 11.13
CA PRO A 134 -4.56 8.15 11.20
C PRO A 134 -3.55 7.82 10.10
N ASN A 135 -2.32 7.50 10.47
CA ASN A 135 -1.26 7.10 9.53
C ASN A 135 -0.94 5.60 9.65
N LYS A 136 -1.40 4.78 8.71
CA LYS A 136 -1.18 3.32 8.71
C LYS A 136 -0.46 2.91 7.45
N TRP A 137 0.47 1.95 7.54
CA TRP A 137 1.18 1.37 6.39
C TRP A 137 0.27 0.92 5.26
N THR A 138 -0.84 0.31 5.60
CA THR A 138 -1.76 -0.29 4.64
C THR A 138 -2.31 0.73 3.66
N PHE A 139 -2.72 1.92 4.10
CA PHE A 139 -3.36 2.90 3.22
C PHE A 139 -2.46 3.43 2.08
N PRO A 140 -1.34 4.13 2.35
CA PRO A 140 -0.51 4.72 1.30
C PRO A 140 0.17 3.64 0.44
N THR A 141 0.64 2.54 1.04
CA THR A 141 1.35 1.49 0.29
C THR A 141 0.41 0.64 -0.55
N TYR A 142 -0.87 0.52 -0.17
CA TYR A 142 -1.88 -0.10 -1.01
C TYR A 142 -2.12 0.71 -2.28
N LEU A 143 -2.29 2.03 -2.18
CA LEU A 143 -2.50 2.88 -3.35
C LEU A 143 -1.30 2.84 -4.31
N LEU A 144 -0.09 2.91 -3.76
CA LEU A 144 1.15 2.76 -4.52
C LEU A 144 1.20 1.41 -5.25
N PHE A 145 0.92 0.31 -4.53
CA PHE A 145 0.93 -1.04 -5.10
C PHE A 145 -0.18 -1.26 -6.16
N MET A 146 -1.37 -0.69 -5.97
CA MET A 146 -2.46 -0.82 -6.95
C MET A 146 -2.17 -0.05 -8.24
N LEU A 147 -1.48 1.08 -8.18
CA LEU A 147 -1.08 1.80 -9.40
C LEU A 147 0.14 1.18 -10.07
N TYR A 148 1.08 0.67 -9.28
CA TYR A 148 2.40 0.27 -9.75
C TYR A 148 2.88 -1.06 -9.14
N PRO A 149 2.17 -2.17 -9.40
CA PRO A 149 2.41 -3.45 -8.72
C PRO A 149 3.80 -4.04 -9.00
N ASP A 150 4.43 -3.67 -10.11
CA ASP A 150 5.74 -4.19 -10.52
C ASP A 150 6.93 -3.50 -9.82
N ARG A 151 6.70 -2.39 -9.13
CA ARG A 151 7.77 -1.57 -8.52
C ARG A 151 7.51 -1.14 -7.09
N GLU A 152 6.25 -1.13 -6.66
CA GLU A 152 5.86 -0.76 -5.30
C GLU A 152 5.46 -2.00 -4.51
N MET A 153 5.65 -1.97 -3.19
CA MET A 153 5.23 -3.03 -2.29
C MET A 153 4.06 -2.59 -1.41
N PHE A 154 3.12 -3.50 -1.18
CA PHE A 154 2.09 -3.34 -0.16
C PHE A 154 2.58 -3.82 1.20
N VAL A 155 2.48 -2.97 2.22
CA VAL A 155 3.00 -3.26 3.57
C VAL A 155 1.86 -3.64 4.51
N LYS A 156 1.80 -4.93 4.88
CA LYS A 156 1.02 -5.42 6.01
C LYS A 156 1.89 -5.39 7.28
N PRO A 157 1.58 -4.55 8.30
CA PRO A 157 2.43 -4.36 9.48
C PRO A 157 2.87 -5.66 10.16
N THR A 158 1.96 -6.60 10.40
CA THR A 158 2.28 -7.86 11.10
C THR A 158 3.25 -8.72 10.29
N ALA A 159 3.03 -8.85 8.99
CA ALA A 159 3.90 -9.64 8.12
C ALA A 159 5.27 -8.98 7.94
N ALA A 160 5.30 -7.66 7.77
CA ALA A 160 6.54 -6.90 7.67
C ALA A 160 7.35 -6.98 8.97
N GLN A 161 6.73 -6.73 10.13
CA GLN A 161 7.38 -6.84 11.43
C GLN A 161 7.98 -8.24 11.66
N TRP A 162 7.22 -9.30 11.33
CA TRP A 162 7.72 -10.67 11.39
C TRP A 162 8.93 -10.86 10.47
N LEU A 163 8.89 -10.38 9.22
CA LEU A 163 10.00 -10.51 8.28
C LEU A 163 11.25 -9.79 8.79
N PHE A 164 11.12 -8.56 9.30
CA PHE A 164 12.25 -7.82 9.89
C PHE A 164 12.84 -8.56 11.08
N GLN A 165 12.02 -9.20 11.92
CA GLN A 165 12.50 -10.05 13.01
C GLN A 165 13.22 -11.30 12.49
N PHE A 166 12.64 -11.95 11.49
CA PHE A 166 13.17 -13.17 10.88
C PHE A 166 14.55 -12.96 10.24
N VAL A 167 14.81 -11.79 9.66
CA VAL A 167 16.12 -11.47 9.05
C VAL A 167 17.06 -10.70 9.99
N ASP A 168 16.83 -10.76 11.31
CA ASP A 168 17.63 -10.11 12.35
C ASP A 168 17.76 -8.58 12.21
N GLN A 169 16.75 -7.93 11.63
CA GLN A 169 16.69 -6.47 11.41
C GLN A 169 15.51 -5.81 12.14
N LYS A 170 15.04 -6.41 13.23
CA LYS A 170 13.88 -5.91 14.01
C LYS A 170 13.95 -4.41 14.34
N ASP A 171 15.15 -3.89 14.57
CA ASP A 171 15.37 -2.49 15.00
C ASP A 171 15.17 -1.49 13.85
N ARG A 172 15.06 -1.96 12.60
CA ARG A 172 14.75 -1.15 11.42
C ARG A 172 13.25 -1.02 11.15
N TRP A 173 12.43 -1.80 11.85
CA TRP A 173 10.97 -1.75 11.71
C TRP A 173 10.39 -0.55 12.45
N ALA A 174 9.59 0.26 11.75
CA ALA A 174 8.79 1.31 12.33
C ALA A 174 7.29 0.96 12.24
N PRO A 175 6.50 1.18 13.32
CA PRO A 175 5.07 0.86 13.32
C PRO A 175 4.22 1.81 12.45
N ARG A 176 4.78 2.96 12.06
CA ARG A 176 4.13 3.98 11.21
C ARG A 176 4.90 4.13 9.88
N PRO A 177 4.20 4.47 8.78
CA PRO A 177 4.81 4.72 7.48
C PRO A 177 5.93 5.74 7.53
N ASN A 178 7.05 5.41 6.89
CA ASN A 178 8.17 6.31 6.62
C ASN A 178 9.02 5.73 5.49
N GLY A 179 9.77 6.60 4.80
CA GLY A 179 10.62 6.24 3.67
C GLY A 179 11.76 5.29 4.04
N ALA A 180 12.39 5.50 5.19
CA ALA A 180 13.54 4.69 5.61
C ALA A 180 13.21 3.20 5.81
N THR A 181 12.10 2.89 6.49
CA THR A 181 11.60 1.52 6.65
C THR A 181 11.10 0.97 5.30
N TYR A 182 10.46 1.79 4.46
CA TYR A 182 9.96 1.34 3.15
C TYR A 182 11.07 0.95 2.17
N ALA A 183 12.21 1.63 2.23
CA ALA A 183 13.37 1.38 1.36
C ALA A 183 14.31 0.26 1.83
N SER A 184 14.02 -0.38 2.97
CA SER A 184 14.96 -1.27 3.68
C SER A 184 15.07 -2.68 3.12
#